data_AF-A0A9P6P7Y5-F1
#
_entry.id   AF-A0A9P6P7Y5-F1
#
_cell.length_a   1.000
_cell.length_b   1.000
_cell.length_c   1.000
_cell.angle_alpha   90.00
_cell.angle_beta   90.00
_cell.angle_gamma   90.00
#
_symmetry.space_group_name_H-M   'P 1'
#
loop_
_entity.id
_entity.type
_entity.pdbx_description
1 polymer ?
#
loop_
_entity_poly.entity_id
_entity_poly.type
_entity_poly.pdbx_seq_one_letter_code
_entity_poly.pdbx_strand_id
1 'polypeptide(L)'
;MIYVVSLLQYTPHPHPAKINTSDPPRFTAIPDEVVLSIVGGFVYQTSIWFEATLTSQKGMRHGTGPMKTGVIGCLQQVRKPLEAFMKSKGNKTYEEWTETFDDRLHGPISKVSWSALSNIDSSLQLAVLYHVLDGEELTHYARVYYAINDDDNTIPVFKYKDVRLPGSTWINALTLEKDSILFSSTLPPDFTSAPHSEEAGVILLDASDPCDYIRSNN
;
A
#
# COMPACT_ATOMS: atom_id res chain seq x y z
N MET A 1 -14.77 -16.07 67.04
CA MET A 1 -14.45 -14.69 66.66
C MET A 1 -12.96 -14.50 66.82
N ILE A 2 -12.22 -14.58 65.71
CA ILE A 2 -10.81 -14.18 65.59
C ILE A 2 -10.75 -13.42 64.27
N TYR A 3 -10.35 -12.15 64.34
CA TYR A 3 -10.11 -11.31 63.17
C TYR A 3 -8.73 -11.62 62.61
N VAL A 4 -8.65 -11.82 61.30
CA VAL A 4 -7.41 -11.65 60.54
C VAL A 4 -7.76 -10.77 59.34
N VAL A 5 -7.33 -9.51 59.42
CA VAL A 5 -7.24 -8.58 58.28
C VAL A 5 -5.77 -8.29 58.10
N SER A 6 -5.29 -8.40 56.86
CA SER A 6 -4.07 -7.80 56.28
C SER A 6 -3.41 -8.84 55.34
N LEU A 7 -3.05 -8.60 54.09
CA LEU A 7 -3.08 -7.46 53.16
C LEU A 7 -2.65 -8.05 51.79
N LEU A 8 -3.17 -7.51 50.67
CA LEU A 8 -2.54 -7.41 49.33
C LEU A 8 -2.10 -8.75 48.66
N GLN A 9 -2.63 -9.14 47.51
CA GLN A 9 -2.40 -8.45 46.24
C GLN A 9 -3.56 -8.72 45.27
N TYR A 10 -4.40 -7.71 45.07
CA TYR A 10 -5.04 -7.48 43.79
C TYR A 10 -3.92 -7.13 42.80
N THR A 11 -3.57 -8.04 41.89
CA THR A 11 -2.92 -7.63 40.63
C THR A 11 -4.02 -7.43 39.60
N PRO A 12 -4.45 -6.19 39.31
CA PRO A 12 -5.29 -5.95 38.14
C PRO A 12 -4.36 -6.10 36.92
N HIS A 13 -4.40 -7.27 36.28
CA HIS A 13 -3.92 -7.33 34.90
C HIS A 13 -4.77 -6.34 34.10
N PRO A 14 -4.17 -5.41 33.33
CA PRO A 14 -4.96 -4.56 32.46
C PRO A 14 -5.61 -5.44 31.41
N HIS A 15 -6.93 -5.63 31.52
CA HIS A 15 -7.71 -6.16 30.41
C HIS A 15 -7.66 -5.14 29.28
N PRO A 16 -7.43 -5.55 28.03
CA PRO A 16 -7.54 -4.64 26.89
C PRO A 16 -8.97 -4.08 26.84
N ALA A 17 -9.11 -2.78 27.14
CA ALA A 17 -10.37 -2.08 27.00
C ALA A 17 -10.63 -1.86 25.50
N LYS A 18 -11.79 -2.31 24.99
CA LYS A 18 -12.27 -1.93 23.65
C LYS A 18 -12.60 -0.44 23.68
N ILE A 19 -11.65 0.41 23.28
CA ILE A 19 -11.88 1.85 23.12
C ILE A 19 -12.42 2.06 21.71
N ASN A 20 -13.74 2.29 21.61
CA ASN A 20 -14.36 2.73 20.37
C ASN A 20 -14.10 4.23 20.20
N THR A 21 -13.05 4.61 19.49
CA THR A 21 -12.84 5.99 19.05
C THR A 21 -13.56 6.23 17.74
N SER A 22 -14.51 7.17 17.73
CA SER A 22 -15.14 7.68 16.51
C SER A 22 -14.62 9.09 16.25
N ASP A 23 -13.71 9.24 15.28
CA ASP A 23 -13.22 10.53 14.85
C ASP A 23 -14.09 11.05 13.69
N PRO A 24 -14.42 12.36 13.66
CA PRO A 24 -15.11 12.94 12.50
C PRO A 24 -14.21 12.86 11.25
N PRO A 25 -14.79 12.68 10.06
CA PRO A 25 -14.04 12.55 8.82
C PRO A 25 -13.27 13.85 8.55
N ARG A 26 -11.93 13.79 8.55
CA ARG A 26 -11.09 14.89 8.07
C ARG A 26 -10.90 14.71 6.57
N PHE A 27 -11.55 15.55 5.77
CA PHE A 27 -11.25 15.66 4.35
C PHE A 27 -9.97 16.48 4.20
N THR A 28 -8.82 15.82 4.02
CA THR A 28 -7.60 16.52 3.63
C THR A 28 -7.49 16.46 2.11
N ALA A 29 -7.63 17.63 1.47
CA ALA A 29 -7.34 17.77 0.04
C ALA A 29 -5.83 17.57 -0.27
N ILE A 30 -5.00 17.50 0.77
CA ILE A 30 -3.56 17.32 0.68
C ILE A 30 -3.26 15.81 0.78
N PRO A 31 -2.51 15.24 -0.18
CA PRO A 31 -2.06 13.85 -0.11
C PRO A 31 -1.10 13.64 1.06
N ASP A 32 -1.15 12.45 1.66
CA ASP A 32 -0.24 12.04 2.73
C ASP A 32 1.18 11.80 2.18
N GLU A 33 1.27 11.28 0.96
CA GLU A 33 2.53 11.02 0.26
C GLU A 33 2.43 11.34 -1.23
N VAL A 34 3.52 11.84 -1.81
CA VAL A 34 3.63 12.10 -3.25
C VAL A 34 4.90 11.46 -3.77
N VAL A 35 4.75 10.57 -4.74
CA VAL A 35 5.86 9.88 -5.42
C VAL A 35 5.99 10.43 -6.83
N LEU A 36 7.21 10.79 -7.22
CA LEU A 36 7.54 11.20 -8.58
C LEU A 36 8.37 10.10 -9.25
N SER A 37 8.00 9.71 -10.46
CA SER A 37 8.78 8.76 -11.26
C SER A 37 8.90 9.23 -12.71
N ILE A 38 9.91 8.71 -13.42
CA ILE A 38 10.15 9.01 -14.83
C ILE A 38 10.17 7.69 -15.58
N VAL A 39 9.23 7.50 -16.52
CA VAL A 39 9.07 6.27 -17.30
C VAL A 39 8.72 6.63 -18.74
N GLY A 40 9.43 6.05 -19.71
CA GLY A 40 9.11 6.23 -21.14
C GLY A 40 9.09 7.68 -21.62
N GLY A 41 9.92 8.57 -21.04
CA GLY A 41 9.95 9.99 -21.39
C GLY A 41 8.82 10.84 -20.79
N PHE A 42 8.04 10.28 -19.86
CA PHE A 42 7.02 10.99 -19.09
C PHE A 42 7.42 11.09 -17.63
N VAL A 43 7.04 12.19 -16.99
CA VAL A 43 7.06 12.37 -15.53
C VAL A 43 5.68 11.98 -15.00
N TYR A 44 5.66 11.09 -14.02
CA TYR A 44 4.47 10.66 -13.31
C TYR A 44 4.50 11.24 -11.90
N GLN A 45 3.36 11.74 -11.44
CA GLN A 45 3.12 12.12 -10.07
C GLN A 45 2.01 11.24 -9.52
N THR A 46 2.34 10.45 -8.50
CA THR A 46 1.37 9.61 -7.78
C THR A 46 1.11 10.25 -6.42
N SER A 47 -0.10 10.73 -6.22
CA SER A 47 -0.59 11.26 -4.96
C SER A 47 -1.32 10.15 -4.20
N ILE A 48 -0.98 9.99 -2.93
CA ILE A 48 -1.43 8.87 -2.10
C ILE A 48 -2.10 9.43 -0.84
N TRP A 49 -3.31 8.94 -0.56
CA TRP A 49 -4.06 9.22 0.65
C TRP A 49 -4.25 7.93 1.42
N PHE A 50 -3.74 7.89 2.66
CA PHE A 50 -3.72 6.66 3.44
C PHE A 50 -5.10 6.32 3.99
N GLU A 51 -5.85 7.37 4.36
CA GLU A 51 -7.18 7.27 4.94
C GLU A 51 -8.12 8.30 4.30
N ALA A 52 -8.76 7.93 3.21
CA ALA A 52 -9.93 8.62 2.66
C ALA A 52 -11.21 8.02 3.23
N THR A 53 -12.21 8.86 3.50
CA THR A 53 -13.49 8.41 4.07
C THR A 53 -14.48 8.05 2.97
N LEU A 54 -15.06 6.85 3.06
CA LEU A 54 -16.10 6.42 2.13
C LEU A 54 -17.37 7.25 2.34
N THR A 55 -17.80 7.93 1.28
CA THR A 55 -19.04 8.70 1.25
C THR A 55 -20.27 7.82 1.53
N SER A 56 -20.17 6.50 1.27
CA SER A 56 -21.26 5.53 1.48
C SER A 56 -21.50 5.17 2.95
N GLN A 57 -20.54 5.37 3.87
CA GLN A 57 -20.65 4.97 5.29
C GLN A 57 -20.90 6.13 6.26
N LYS A 58 -21.51 7.24 5.79
CA LYS A 58 -21.70 8.47 6.59
C LYS A 58 -20.40 9.03 7.21
N GLY A 59 -19.23 8.58 6.74
CA GLY A 59 -17.92 9.06 7.21
C GLY A 59 -17.53 8.67 8.64
N MET A 60 -18.19 7.68 9.27
CA MET A 60 -17.81 7.24 10.62
C MET A 60 -16.62 6.27 10.57
N ARG A 61 -15.47 6.75 11.06
CA ARG A 61 -14.27 5.94 11.27
C ARG A 61 -14.37 5.17 12.58
N HIS A 62 -14.15 3.86 12.55
CA HIS A 62 -14.06 3.03 13.75
C HIS A 62 -12.68 2.37 13.85
N GLY A 63 -12.14 2.27 15.07
CA GLY A 63 -10.86 1.62 15.33
C GLY A 63 -9.71 2.60 15.63
N THR A 64 -8.56 2.05 16.00
CA THR A 64 -7.37 2.78 16.43
C THR A 64 -6.14 2.38 15.61
N GLY A 65 -5.26 3.36 15.35
CA GLY A 65 -4.05 3.11 14.57
C GLY A 65 -4.35 2.63 13.14
N PRO A 66 -3.67 1.60 12.62
CA PRO A 66 -3.91 1.13 11.27
C PRO A 66 -5.04 0.08 11.17
N MET A 67 -5.60 -0.37 12.30
CA MET A 67 -6.78 -1.23 12.36
C MET A 67 -8.05 -0.38 12.39
N LYS A 68 -8.48 0.09 11.23
CA LYS A 68 -9.67 0.94 11.10
C LYS A 68 -10.61 0.43 10.03
N THR A 69 -11.90 0.62 10.28
CA THR A 69 -12.97 0.41 9.31
C THR A 69 -13.61 1.75 8.94
N GLY A 70 -14.26 1.80 7.77
CA GLY A 70 -14.89 3.01 7.24
C GLY A 70 -13.93 4.01 6.58
N VAL A 71 -12.67 3.59 6.40
CA VAL A 71 -11.64 4.32 5.66
C VAL A 71 -11.01 3.44 4.60
N ILE A 72 -10.56 4.06 3.51
CA ILE A 72 -9.88 3.40 2.40
C ILE A 72 -8.64 4.17 1.99
N GLY A 73 -7.68 3.47 1.43
CA GLY A 73 -6.58 4.07 0.68
C GLY A 73 -7.05 4.55 -0.69
N CYS A 74 -6.54 5.70 -1.11
CA CYS A 74 -6.72 6.18 -2.47
C CYS A 74 -5.37 6.54 -3.09
N LEU A 75 -5.22 6.27 -4.38
CA LEU A 75 -4.07 6.67 -5.17
C LEU A 75 -4.56 7.33 -6.45
N GLN A 76 -4.03 8.51 -6.76
CA GLN A 76 -4.26 9.16 -8.03
C GLN A 76 -2.92 9.39 -8.71
N GLN A 77 -2.80 8.96 -9.96
CA GLN A 77 -1.61 9.20 -10.76
C GLN A 77 -1.94 10.10 -11.94
N VAL A 78 -1.13 11.14 -12.10
CA VAL A 78 -1.15 12.03 -13.26
C VAL A 78 0.20 12.00 -13.95
N ARG A 79 0.22 12.27 -15.26
CA ARG A 79 1.44 12.27 -16.06
C ARG A 79 1.58 13.51 -16.93
N LYS A 80 2.82 13.82 -17.29
CA LYS A 80 3.17 14.90 -18.21
C LYS A 80 4.46 14.58 -18.99
N PRO A 81 4.58 14.92 -20.29
CA PRO A 81 5.81 14.70 -21.05
C PRO A 81 7.01 15.39 -20.40
N LEU A 82 8.16 14.70 -20.33
CA LEU A 82 9.38 15.24 -19.74
C LEU A 82 9.87 16.49 -20.49
N GLU A 83 9.73 16.49 -21.82
CA GLU A 83 10.08 17.64 -22.68
C GLU A 83 9.37 18.93 -22.28
N ALA A 84 8.15 18.83 -21.74
CA ALA A 84 7.37 19.97 -21.29
C ALA A 84 8.02 20.72 -20.11
N PHE A 85 8.90 20.04 -19.36
CA PHE A 85 9.68 20.65 -18.27
C PHE A 85 11.02 21.22 -18.76
N MET A 86 11.54 20.76 -19.91
CA MET A 86 12.83 21.21 -20.45
C MET A 86 12.72 22.46 -21.35
N LYS A 87 11.55 22.73 -21.94
CA LYS A 87 11.34 23.88 -22.82
C LYS A 87 11.37 25.20 -22.03
N SER A 88 12.51 25.89 -22.10
CA SER A 88 12.70 27.24 -21.55
C SER A 88 11.78 28.27 -22.23
N LYS A 89 10.78 28.77 -21.49
CA LYS A 89 10.01 30.03 -21.63
C LYS A 89 9.49 30.53 -23.00
N GLY A 90 9.75 29.85 -24.13
CA GLY A 90 9.57 30.41 -25.47
C GLY A 90 8.18 30.25 -26.09
N ASN A 91 7.41 29.22 -25.71
CA ASN A 91 6.02 29.05 -26.13
C ASN A 91 5.31 28.19 -25.08
N LYS A 92 4.55 28.83 -24.19
CA LYS A 92 3.76 28.14 -23.16
C LYS A 92 2.48 27.58 -23.78
N THR A 93 2.59 26.52 -24.57
CA THR A 93 1.48 25.56 -24.61
C THR A 93 1.47 24.88 -23.26
N TYR A 94 0.52 25.26 -22.40
CA TYR A 94 0.31 24.62 -21.11
C TYR A 94 -0.18 23.20 -21.39
N GLU A 95 0.75 22.27 -21.57
CA GLU A 95 0.39 20.85 -21.56
C GLU A 95 -0.08 20.51 -20.15
N GLU A 96 -1.37 20.18 -20.05
CA GLU A 96 -2.05 19.85 -18.81
C GLU A 96 -1.62 18.45 -18.34
N TRP A 97 -1.58 18.27 -17.02
CA TRP A 97 -1.38 16.94 -16.45
C TRP A 97 -2.54 16.05 -16.86
N THR A 98 -2.23 14.86 -17.38
CA THR A 98 -3.24 13.89 -17.79
C THR A 98 -3.38 12.82 -16.72
N GLU A 99 -4.60 12.54 -16.27
CA GLU A 99 -4.86 11.44 -15.34
C GLU A 99 -4.53 10.09 -16.00
N THR A 100 -3.79 9.25 -15.28
CA THR A 100 -3.42 7.89 -15.70
C THR A 100 -4.27 6.86 -14.99
N PHE A 101 -4.45 7.00 -13.67
CA PHE A 101 -5.41 6.20 -12.90
C PHE A 101 -5.86 6.92 -11.63
N ASP A 102 -7.05 6.56 -11.15
CA ASP A 102 -7.60 6.83 -9.82
C ASP A 102 -8.02 5.49 -9.22
N ASP A 103 -7.26 5.01 -8.24
CA ASP A 103 -7.43 3.69 -7.64
C ASP A 103 -7.85 3.81 -6.17
N ARG A 104 -8.82 2.98 -5.79
CA ARG A 104 -9.42 2.94 -4.46
C ARG A 104 -9.25 1.55 -3.88
N LEU A 105 -8.50 1.48 -2.79
CA LEU A 105 -8.23 0.23 -2.09
C LEU A 105 -9.41 -0.16 -1.19
N HIS A 106 -9.48 -1.44 -0.84
CA HIS A 106 -10.55 -1.96 0.03
C HIS A 106 -10.35 -1.66 1.52
N GLY A 107 -9.22 -1.05 1.89
CA GLY A 107 -8.91 -0.65 3.25
C GLY A 107 -7.80 0.39 3.31
N PRO A 108 -7.45 0.88 4.51
CA PRO A 108 -6.47 1.94 4.67
C PRO A 108 -5.06 1.49 4.28
N ILE A 109 -4.28 2.42 3.73
CA ILE A 109 -2.85 2.22 3.48
C ILE A 109 -2.10 2.38 4.79
N SER A 110 -1.20 1.45 5.07
CA SER A 110 -0.29 1.54 6.21
C SER A 110 1.12 1.94 5.81
N LYS A 111 1.57 1.48 4.63
CA LYS A 111 2.90 1.75 4.11
C LYS A 111 2.92 1.83 2.59
N VAL A 112 3.86 2.64 2.12
CA VAL A 112 4.20 2.78 0.71
C VAL A 112 5.69 2.49 0.59
N SER A 113 6.06 1.80 -0.49
CA SER A 113 7.44 1.64 -0.89
C SER A 113 7.54 1.86 -2.39
N TRP A 114 8.55 2.58 -2.82
CA TRP A 114 8.80 2.86 -4.22
C TRP A 114 10.26 2.57 -4.52
N SER A 115 10.54 2.13 -5.74
CA SER A 115 11.91 1.84 -6.13
C SER A 115 12.61 3.14 -6.49
N ALA A 116 13.58 3.55 -5.66
CA ALA A 116 14.34 4.77 -5.87
C ALA A 116 15.41 4.67 -6.96
N LEU A 117 15.63 3.47 -7.47
CA LEU A 117 16.65 3.20 -8.46
C LEU A 117 16.05 3.37 -9.84
N SER A 118 16.28 4.56 -10.36
CA SER A 118 16.32 5.04 -11.75
C SER A 118 17.08 4.13 -12.73
N ASN A 119 16.86 2.82 -12.68
CA ASN A 119 17.07 1.99 -13.85
C ASN A 119 15.81 2.11 -14.67
N ILE A 120 15.96 2.66 -15.86
CA ILE A 120 14.94 2.84 -16.90
C ILE A 120 14.21 1.52 -17.23
N ASP A 121 14.74 0.39 -16.75
CA ASP A 121 14.28 -0.98 -17.00
C ASP A 121 13.46 -1.62 -15.86
N SER A 122 13.34 -1.02 -14.66
CA SER A 122 12.50 -1.62 -13.62
C SER A 122 11.02 -1.33 -13.92
N SER A 123 10.31 -2.35 -14.40
CA SER A 123 8.87 -2.31 -14.62
C SER A 123 8.11 -2.01 -13.33
N LEU A 124 8.59 -2.50 -12.18
CA LEU A 124 8.01 -2.24 -10.85
C LEU A 124 8.36 -0.83 -10.36
N GLN A 125 7.35 -0.07 -9.98
CA GLN A 125 7.50 1.36 -9.67
C GLN A 125 7.10 1.69 -8.23
N LEU A 126 6.01 1.10 -7.76
CA LEU A 126 5.37 1.45 -6.49
C LEU A 126 4.70 0.23 -5.90
N ALA A 127 4.82 0.03 -4.60
CA ALA A 127 4.10 -0.97 -3.85
C ALA A 127 3.41 -0.33 -2.64
N VAL A 128 2.17 -0.74 -2.40
CA VAL A 128 1.35 -0.20 -1.32
C VAL A 128 0.84 -1.34 -0.47
N LEU A 129 1.13 -1.26 0.83
CA LEU A 129 0.63 -2.16 1.85
C LEU A 129 -0.68 -1.60 2.39
N TYR A 130 -1.74 -2.39 2.31
CA TYR A 130 -3.03 -2.06 2.89
C TYR A 130 -3.63 -3.27 3.61
N HIS A 131 -4.58 -2.99 4.48
CA HIS A 131 -5.19 -3.98 5.35
C HIS A 131 -6.68 -3.96 5.18
N VAL A 132 -7.29 -5.14 5.07
CA VAL A 132 -8.73 -5.30 5.03
C VAL A 132 -9.15 -6.04 6.28
N LEU A 133 -10.03 -5.40 7.06
CA LEU A 133 -10.66 -6.01 8.23
C LEU A 133 -12.10 -6.36 7.85
N ASP A 134 -12.41 -7.65 7.82
CA ASP A 134 -13.75 -8.17 7.61
C ASP A 134 -14.19 -8.97 8.84
N GLY A 135 -15.09 -8.39 9.64
CA GLY A 135 -15.44 -8.92 10.95
C GLY A 135 -14.24 -8.96 11.91
N GLU A 136 -13.80 -10.17 12.27
CA GLU A 136 -12.63 -10.41 13.12
C GLU A 136 -11.39 -10.86 12.32
N GLU A 137 -11.52 -11.02 11.00
CA GLU A 137 -10.43 -11.48 10.14
C GLU A 137 -9.65 -10.29 9.56
N LEU A 138 -8.36 -10.23 9.87
CA LEU A 138 -7.41 -9.27 9.30
C LEU A 138 -6.68 -9.92 8.12
N THR A 139 -6.79 -9.32 6.94
CA THR A 139 -6.01 -9.72 5.77
C THR A 139 -5.07 -8.62 5.32
N HIS A 140 -3.84 -9.00 5.01
CA HIS A 140 -2.79 -8.12 4.54
C HIS A 140 -2.60 -8.23 3.02
N TYR A 141 -2.57 -7.10 2.33
CA TYR A 141 -2.36 -7.05 0.89
C TYR A 141 -1.25 -6.08 0.54
N ALA A 142 -0.39 -6.48 -0.40
CA ALA A 142 0.53 -5.60 -1.09
C ALA A 142 0.06 -5.45 -2.54
N ARG A 143 -0.38 -4.25 -2.93
CA ARG A 143 -0.64 -3.90 -4.33
C ARG A 143 0.64 -3.38 -4.96
N VAL A 144 1.13 -4.04 -6.00
CA VAL A 144 2.33 -3.62 -6.72
C VAL A 144 1.93 -3.04 -8.07
N TYR A 145 2.29 -1.79 -8.29
CA TYR A 145 2.11 -1.07 -9.54
C TYR A 145 3.36 -1.16 -10.41
N TYR A 146 3.15 -1.45 -11.68
CA TYR A 146 4.19 -1.61 -12.67
C TYR A 146 3.78 -1.00 -14.00
N ALA A 147 4.77 -0.50 -14.74
CA ALA A 147 4.58 0.03 -16.07
C ALA A 147 4.76 -1.09 -17.11
N ILE A 148 3.84 -1.14 -18.07
CA ILE A 148 3.92 -2.02 -19.24
C ILE A 148 4.06 -1.14 -20.47
N ASN A 149 5.00 -1.48 -21.34
CA ASN A 149 5.03 -0.97 -22.70
C ASN A 149 4.20 -1.93 -23.54
N ASP A 150 3.02 -1.51 -23.96
CA ASP A 150 2.24 -2.28 -24.94
C ASP A 150 2.95 -2.17 -26.30
N ASP A 151 3.04 -3.26 -27.04
CA ASP A 151 3.93 -3.39 -28.22
C ASP A 151 3.63 -2.37 -29.34
N ASP A 152 2.50 -1.67 -29.27
CA ASP A 152 2.05 -0.63 -30.22
C ASP A 152 2.05 0.80 -29.64
N ASN A 153 2.29 0.97 -28.33
CA ASN A 153 2.10 2.24 -27.63
C ASN A 153 3.43 2.79 -27.10
N THR A 154 3.83 3.97 -27.58
CA THR A 154 5.02 4.69 -27.09
C THR A 154 4.88 5.20 -25.66
N ILE A 155 3.69 5.09 -25.06
CA ILE A 155 3.39 5.59 -23.73
C ILE A 155 3.14 4.42 -22.78
N PRO A 156 3.93 4.29 -21.70
CA PRO A 156 3.74 3.21 -20.73
C PRO A 156 2.38 3.31 -20.05
N VAL A 157 1.75 2.15 -19.87
CA VAL A 157 0.48 2.00 -19.13
C VAL A 157 0.78 1.39 -17.78
N PHE A 158 0.33 2.05 -16.71
CA PHE A 158 0.46 1.51 -15.37
C PHE A 158 -0.64 0.47 -15.13
N LYS A 159 -0.21 -0.69 -14.64
CA LYS A 159 -1.05 -1.80 -14.19
C LYS A 159 -0.66 -2.17 -12.77
N TYR A 160 -1.48 -3.00 -12.14
CA TYR A 160 -1.19 -3.48 -10.80
C TYR A 160 -1.52 -4.96 -10.65
N LYS A 161 -1.01 -5.57 -9.58
CA LYS A 161 -1.48 -6.87 -9.07
C LYS A 161 -1.49 -6.84 -7.54
N ASP A 162 -2.45 -7.55 -6.98
CA ASP A 162 -2.56 -7.72 -5.54
C ASP A 162 -1.89 -9.00 -5.08
N VAL A 163 -1.10 -8.87 -4.05
CA VAL A 163 -0.42 -9.98 -3.40
C VAL A 163 -0.94 -10.09 -1.98
N ARG A 164 -1.59 -11.21 -1.65
CA ARG A 164 -2.01 -11.51 -0.28
C ARG A 164 -0.78 -11.99 0.50
N LEU A 165 -0.47 -11.28 1.57
CA LEU A 165 0.65 -11.63 2.44
C LEU A 165 0.17 -12.66 3.49
N PRO A 166 0.94 -13.72 3.74
CA PRO A 166 0.56 -14.74 4.72
C PRO A 166 0.63 -14.24 6.16
N GLY A 167 -0.14 -14.89 7.03
CA GLY A 167 -0.12 -14.67 8.47
C GLY A 167 -1.20 -13.70 8.98
N SER A 168 -1.43 -13.75 10.29
CA SER A 168 -2.34 -12.85 11.03
C SER A 168 -1.60 -11.78 11.83
N THR A 169 -0.27 -11.81 11.82
CA THR A 169 0.58 -10.85 12.51
C THR A 169 0.66 -9.53 11.75
N TRP A 170 0.58 -8.43 12.48
CA TRP A 170 0.62 -7.11 11.87
C TRP A 170 1.92 -6.83 11.10
N ILE A 171 1.78 -6.50 9.82
CA ILE A 171 2.90 -6.13 8.94
C ILE A 171 3.10 -4.62 9.00
N ASN A 172 4.28 -4.18 9.43
CA ASN A 172 4.59 -2.77 9.68
C ASN A 172 5.53 -2.14 8.62
N ALA A 173 6.10 -2.94 7.74
CA ALA A 173 7.03 -2.50 6.72
C ALA A 173 6.88 -3.33 5.44
N LEU A 174 7.09 -2.66 4.33
CA LEU A 174 7.15 -3.23 2.98
C LEU A 174 8.32 -2.54 2.30
N THR A 175 9.16 -3.28 1.58
CA THR A 175 10.16 -2.70 0.70
C THR A 175 10.11 -3.39 -0.64
N LEU A 176 9.94 -2.59 -1.69
CA LEU A 176 9.96 -3.02 -3.07
C LEU A 176 11.39 -2.97 -3.58
N GLU A 177 11.96 -4.15 -3.82
CA GLU A 177 13.21 -4.33 -4.55
C GLU A 177 12.88 -4.77 -5.99
N LYS A 178 13.88 -4.74 -6.89
CA LYS A 178 13.71 -4.88 -8.35
C LYS A 178 12.67 -5.92 -8.79
N ASP A 179 12.73 -7.12 -8.21
CA ASP A 179 11.82 -8.24 -8.50
C ASP A 179 11.33 -8.94 -7.21
N SER A 180 11.42 -8.26 -6.06
CA SER A 180 11.06 -8.89 -4.80
C SER A 180 10.45 -7.91 -3.82
N ILE A 181 9.56 -8.44 -2.98
CA ILE A 181 9.07 -7.73 -1.82
C ILE A 181 9.88 -8.27 -0.64
N LEU A 182 10.54 -7.39 0.10
CA LEU A 182 11.19 -7.75 1.37
C LEU A 182 10.12 -8.01 2.44
N PHE A 183 9.46 -9.15 2.30
CA PHE A 183 8.54 -9.78 3.24
C PHE A 183 8.82 -11.29 3.38
N SER A 184 9.92 -11.79 2.80
CA SER A 184 10.37 -13.20 2.78
C SER A 184 9.94 -14.06 1.57
N SER A 185 9.47 -13.45 0.47
CA SER A 185 9.14 -14.20 -0.76
C SER A 185 9.57 -13.47 -2.04
N THR A 186 10.06 -14.25 -3.00
CA THR A 186 10.33 -13.80 -4.36
C THR A 186 9.03 -13.66 -5.13
N LEU A 187 8.85 -12.56 -5.88
CA LEU A 187 7.71 -12.46 -6.79
C LEU A 187 7.84 -13.52 -7.90
N PRO A 188 6.72 -14.02 -8.45
CA PRO A 188 6.75 -14.89 -9.61
C PRO A 188 7.55 -14.24 -10.76
N PRO A 189 8.36 -14.99 -11.52
CA PRO A 189 9.15 -14.43 -12.62
C PRO A 189 8.29 -13.77 -13.70
N ASP A 190 7.05 -14.21 -13.86
CA ASP A 190 6.07 -13.67 -14.81
C ASP A 190 5.09 -12.68 -14.14
N PHE A 191 5.51 -12.00 -13.07
CA PHE A 191 4.63 -11.11 -12.31
C PHE A 191 4.02 -10.00 -13.16
N THR A 192 4.76 -9.46 -14.14
CA THR A 192 4.27 -8.39 -15.02
C THR A 192 3.51 -8.89 -16.24
N SER A 193 3.40 -10.20 -16.45
CA SER A 193 2.66 -10.80 -17.56
C SER A 193 1.15 -10.72 -17.34
N ALA A 194 0.37 -10.73 -18.43
CA ALA A 194 -1.10 -10.77 -18.37
C ALA A 194 -1.59 -12.02 -17.60
N PRO A 195 -2.78 -11.99 -16.98
CA PRO A 195 -3.74 -10.88 -16.89
C PRO A 195 -3.30 -9.76 -15.94
N HIS A 196 -3.86 -8.55 -16.10
CA HIS A 196 -3.45 -7.33 -15.38
C HIS A 196 -4.58 -6.72 -14.54
N SER A 197 -4.21 -6.02 -13.47
CA SER A 197 -5.15 -5.27 -12.62
C SER A 197 -6.27 -6.18 -12.09
N GLU A 198 -7.53 -5.78 -12.21
CA GLU A 198 -8.68 -6.55 -11.70
C GLU A 198 -8.77 -7.97 -12.27
N GLU A 199 -8.33 -8.16 -13.53
CA GLU A 199 -8.34 -9.46 -14.19
C GLU A 199 -7.26 -10.41 -13.68
N ALA A 200 -6.21 -9.88 -13.03
CA ALA A 200 -5.10 -10.68 -12.52
C ALA A 200 -5.50 -11.58 -11.34
N GLY A 201 -6.57 -11.21 -10.63
CA GLY A 201 -6.90 -11.81 -9.34
C GLY A 201 -5.84 -11.55 -8.26
N VAL A 202 -6.04 -12.17 -7.10
CA VAL A 202 -5.12 -12.06 -5.97
C VAL A 202 -4.07 -13.17 -6.06
N ILE A 203 -2.79 -12.78 -6.05
CA ILE A 203 -1.66 -13.71 -5.93
C ILE A 203 -1.53 -14.11 -4.46
N LEU A 204 -1.62 -15.40 -4.19
CA LEU A 204 -1.40 -15.97 -2.87
C LEU A 204 0.08 -16.30 -2.74
N LEU A 205 0.76 -15.68 -1.78
CA LEU A 205 2.07 -16.14 -1.35
C LEU A 205 1.85 -17.22 -0.30
N ASP A 206 2.10 -18.48 -0.68
CA ASP A 206 2.22 -19.53 0.32
C ASP A 206 3.38 -19.17 1.26
N ALA A 207 3.16 -19.33 2.56
CA ALA A 207 4.22 -19.18 3.53
C ALA A 207 5.36 -20.13 3.11
N SER A 208 6.53 -19.58 2.80
CA SER A 208 7.74 -20.38 2.73
C SER A 208 7.87 -21.13 4.05
N ASP A 209 8.26 -22.42 3.97
CA ASP A 209 8.54 -23.22 5.15
C ASP A 209 9.38 -22.38 6.13
N PRO A 210 8.98 -22.30 7.40
CA PRO A 210 9.64 -21.44 8.36
C PRO A 210 11.13 -21.75 8.33
N CYS A 211 11.93 -20.71 8.06
CA CYS A 211 13.39 -20.73 8.00
C CYS A 211 13.99 -21.92 8.74
N ASP A 212 14.65 -22.81 8.00
CA ASP A 212 15.49 -23.87 8.55
C ASP A 212 16.27 -23.32 9.75
N TYR A 213 16.04 -23.93 10.92
CA TYR A 213 16.81 -23.63 12.11
C TYR A 213 18.29 -23.64 11.75
N ILE A 214 19.00 -22.55 12.03
CA ILE A 214 20.46 -22.57 12.08
C ILE A 214 20.80 -23.65 13.11
N ARG A 215 21.14 -24.85 12.63
CA ARG A 215 21.71 -25.89 13.46
C ARG A 215 23.05 -25.35 13.92
N SER A 216 23.11 -24.95 15.19
CA SER A 216 24.38 -24.77 15.86
C SER A 216 25.08 -26.13 15.83
N ASN A 217 26.07 -26.27 14.95
CA ASN A 217 26.99 -27.40 15.02
C ASN A 217 27.79 -27.26 16.32
N ASN A 218 27.60 -28.22 17.22
CA ASN A 218 28.57 -28.53 18.29
C ASN A 218 29.79 -29.22 17.69
#